data_AF-A0A7Y7ZEU0-F1
#
_entry.id   AF-A0A7Y7ZEU0-F1
#
_cell.length_a   1.000
_cell.length_b   1.000
_cell.length_c   1.000
_cell.angle_alpha   90.00
_cell.angle_beta   90.00
_cell.angle_gamma   90.00
#
_symmetry.space_group_name_H-M   'P 1'
#
loop_
_entity.id
_entity.type
_entity.pdbx_description
1 polymer ?
#
loop_
_entity_poly.entity_id
_entity_poly.type
_entity_poly.pdbx_seq_one_letter_code
_entity_poly.pdbx_strand_id
1 'polypeptide(L)'
;MSAEEPLIADLFEVDKRLTLKPVVDFNVYLRNAFGEGPCRCHRCTEGGDESTYTHAHSFTLDGRQWHRRFATTAGSDVAQVLKKAWLSYTKADLNPVGALDLTTLKTFTEAALHERLLALLPASGVAREVDGQWLLQAQAD
;
A
#
# COMPACT_ATOMS: atom_id res chain seq x y z
N MET A 1 1.60 46.31 23.42
CA MET A 1 2.59 45.22 23.43
C MET A 1 1.95 44.05 22.70
N SER A 2 2.35 43.82 21.46
CA SER A 2 1.87 42.68 20.66
C SER A 2 2.71 41.48 21.08
N ALA A 3 2.06 40.44 21.58
CA ALA A 3 2.74 39.17 21.85
C ALA A 3 3.07 38.55 20.50
N GLU A 4 4.35 38.50 20.16
CA GLU A 4 4.85 37.70 19.05
C GLU A 4 4.58 36.22 19.36
N GLU A 5 3.65 35.61 18.63
CA GLU A 5 3.51 34.16 18.59
C GLU A 5 4.82 33.55 18.08
N PRO A 6 5.40 32.55 18.75
CA PRO A 6 6.63 31.94 18.30
C PRO A 6 6.35 31.14 17.01
N LEU A 7 6.81 31.66 15.88
CA LEU A 7 6.78 31.09 14.52
C LEU A 7 7.45 29.70 14.36
N ILE A 8 7.82 29.04 15.45
CA ILE A 8 8.57 27.77 15.47
C ILE A 8 7.66 26.59 15.88
N ALA A 9 6.46 26.83 16.40
CA ALA A 9 5.59 25.79 16.95
C ALA A 9 5.00 24.80 15.91
N ASP A 10 5.00 25.15 14.62
CA ASP A 10 4.25 24.41 13.59
C ASP A 10 5.12 23.56 12.65
N LEU A 11 6.45 23.59 12.79
CA LEU A 11 7.37 22.87 11.88
C LEU A 11 7.54 21.37 12.21
N PHE A 12 7.03 20.93 13.36
CA PHE A 12 7.16 19.55 13.85
C PHE A 12 5.83 18.91 14.25
N GLU A 13 4.69 19.54 13.93
CA GLU A 13 3.39 18.91 14.15
C GLU A 13 3.20 17.74 13.17
N VAL A 14 3.67 16.57 13.59
CA VAL A 14 3.38 15.31 12.91
C VAL A 14 1.89 15.07 13.03
N ASP A 15 1.22 14.92 11.89
CA ASP A 15 -0.19 14.64 11.81
C ASP A 15 -0.55 13.47 12.75
N LYS A 16 -1.28 13.77 13.83
CA LYS A 16 -1.65 12.80 14.88
C LYS A 16 -2.47 11.63 14.32
N ARG A 17 -3.04 11.76 13.12
CA ARG A 17 -3.75 10.67 12.45
C ARG A 17 -2.81 9.55 12.02
N LEU A 18 -1.52 9.84 11.83
CA LEU A 18 -0.50 8.84 11.48
C LEU A 18 -0.27 7.81 12.58
N THR A 19 -0.57 8.17 13.84
CA THR A 19 -0.47 7.26 14.99
C THR A 19 -1.75 6.48 15.26
N LEU A 20 -2.81 6.68 14.47
CA LEU A 20 -4.05 5.92 14.64
C LEU A 20 -3.80 4.45 14.29
N LYS A 21 -4.31 3.55 15.15
CA LYS A 21 -4.08 2.11 15.03
C LYS A 21 -4.30 1.56 13.60
N PRO A 22 -5.37 1.89 12.86
CA PRO A 22 -5.54 1.37 11.50
C PRO A 22 -4.49 1.85 10.50
N VAL A 23 -3.94 3.06 10.66
CA VAL A 23 -2.85 3.58 9.83
C VAL A 23 -1.54 2.86 10.16
N VAL A 24 -1.25 2.68 11.45
CA VAL A 24 -0.07 1.92 11.91
C VAL A 24 -0.14 0.46 11.43
N ASP A 25 -1.29 -0.19 11.61
CA ASP A 25 -1.52 -1.58 11.20
C ASP A 25 -1.36 -1.74 9.68
N PHE A 26 -1.79 -0.77 8.87
CA PHE A 26 -1.61 -0.79 7.42
C PHE A 26 -0.13 -0.73 7.00
N ASN A 27 0.68 0.12 7.65
CA ASN A 27 2.12 0.19 7.37
C ASN A 27 2.85 -1.08 7.81
N VAL A 28 2.48 -1.65 8.95
CA VAL A 28 2.98 -2.97 9.39
C VAL A 28 2.59 -4.07 8.40
N TYR A 29 1.35 -4.07 7.93
CA TYR A 29 0.86 -5.01 6.94
C TYR A 29 1.67 -4.91 5.64
N LEU A 30 1.87 -3.69 5.11
CA LEU A 30 2.61 -3.46 3.87
C LEU A 30 4.07 -3.89 3.98
N ARG A 31 4.71 -3.67 5.12
CA ARG A 31 6.07 -4.16 5.41
C ARG A 31 6.14 -5.69 5.34
N ASN A 32 5.09 -6.36 5.82
CA ASN A 32 5.00 -7.81 5.90
C ASN A 32 4.42 -8.49 4.65
N ALA A 33 3.87 -7.73 3.70
CA ALA A 33 3.28 -8.23 2.45
C ALA A 33 4.31 -8.85 1.49
N PHE A 34 5.59 -8.54 1.70
CA PHE A 34 6.71 -9.02 0.89
C PHE A 34 7.74 -9.77 1.74
N GLY A 35 8.37 -10.77 1.15
CA GLY A 35 9.56 -11.44 1.68
C GLY A 35 10.77 -11.19 0.78
N GLU A 36 11.98 -11.29 1.35
CA GLU A 36 13.21 -11.14 0.57
C GLU A 36 13.54 -12.42 -0.20
N GLY A 37 14.17 -12.26 -1.37
CA GLY A 37 14.60 -13.33 -2.25
C GLY A 37 13.55 -13.77 -3.27
N PRO A 38 13.84 -14.83 -4.04
CA PRO A 38 12.97 -15.31 -5.11
C PRO A 38 11.63 -15.83 -4.56
N CYS A 39 10.60 -15.80 -5.41
CA CYS A 39 9.29 -16.33 -5.05
C CYS A 39 9.36 -17.82 -4.74
N ARG A 40 8.69 -18.21 -3.65
CA ARG A 40 8.70 -19.58 -3.10
C ARG A 40 7.40 -20.34 -3.35
N CYS A 41 6.52 -19.84 -4.21
CA CYS A 41 5.32 -20.59 -4.57
C CYS A 41 5.70 -21.79 -5.46
N HIS A 42 4.88 -22.83 -5.42
CA HIS A 42 5.12 -24.09 -6.16
C HIS A 42 5.42 -23.86 -7.65
N ARG A 43 4.68 -22.96 -8.31
CA ARG A 43 4.88 -22.62 -9.73
C ARG A 43 6.25 -22.00 -10.02
N CYS A 44 6.72 -21.08 -9.16
CA CYS A 44 8.03 -20.44 -9.34
C CYS A 44 9.18 -21.41 -9.04
N THR A 45 9.02 -22.29 -8.05
CA THR A 45 10.06 -23.28 -7.71
C THR A 45 10.25 -24.34 -8.80
N GLU A 46 9.24 -24.59 -9.63
CA GLU A 46 9.31 -25.50 -10.77
C GLU A 46 9.81 -24.84 -12.07
N GLY A 47 10.24 -23.57 -12.02
CA GLY A 47 10.72 -22.85 -13.20
C GLY A 47 9.59 -22.32 -14.09
N GLY A 48 8.39 -22.10 -13.53
CA GLY A 48 7.29 -21.50 -14.27
C GLY A 48 7.61 -20.09 -14.76
N ASP A 49 7.13 -19.77 -15.96
CA ASP A 49 7.30 -18.45 -16.58
C ASP A 49 6.35 -17.42 -15.94
N GLU A 50 6.90 -16.42 -15.25
CA GLU A 50 6.13 -15.34 -14.63
C GLU A 50 5.38 -14.47 -15.65
N SER A 51 5.78 -14.46 -16.92
CA SER A 51 5.06 -13.71 -17.98
C SER A 51 3.63 -14.21 -18.20
N THR A 52 3.34 -15.44 -17.78
CA THR A 52 2.03 -16.09 -17.89
C THR A 52 1.12 -15.79 -16.69
N TYR A 53 1.62 -15.09 -15.67
CA TYR A 53 0.89 -14.86 -14.44
C TYR A 53 0.06 -13.58 -14.55
N THR A 54 -1.18 -13.62 -14.06
CA THR A 54 -2.04 -12.43 -14.01
C THR A 54 -1.43 -11.31 -13.16
N HIS A 55 -0.70 -11.68 -12.10
CA HIS A 55 -0.09 -10.77 -11.17
C HIS A 55 1.37 -11.17 -10.94
N ALA A 56 2.26 -10.19 -10.86
CA ALA A 56 3.67 -10.42 -10.60
C ALA A 56 3.90 -11.13 -9.24
N HIS A 57 4.86 -12.03 -9.22
CA HIS A 57 5.25 -12.78 -8.01
C HIS A 57 6.54 -12.26 -7.41
N SER A 58 7.48 -11.86 -8.28
CA SER A 58 8.79 -11.32 -7.92
C SER A 58 8.88 -9.83 -8.24
N PHE A 59 9.64 -9.09 -7.44
CA PHE A 59 9.80 -7.63 -7.53
C PHE A 59 11.26 -7.25 -7.26
N THR A 60 11.71 -6.15 -7.87
CA THR A 60 12.97 -5.50 -7.48
C THR A 60 12.60 -4.21 -6.75
N LEU A 61 12.85 -4.16 -5.44
CA LEU A 61 12.55 -3.01 -4.57
C LEU A 61 13.81 -2.68 -3.79
N ASP A 62 14.16 -1.39 -3.72
CA ASP A 62 15.42 -0.93 -3.10
C ASP A 62 16.68 -1.65 -3.65
N GLY A 63 16.67 -2.01 -4.95
CA GLY A 63 17.77 -2.75 -5.59
C GLY A 63 17.93 -4.21 -5.14
N ARG A 64 16.99 -4.74 -4.35
CA ARG A 64 17.00 -6.12 -3.85
C ARG A 64 15.82 -6.90 -4.45
N GLN A 65 15.97 -8.22 -4.53
CA GLN A 65 14.90 -9.09 -4.98
C GLN A 65 13.93 -9.38 -3.83
N TRP A 66 12.64 -9.23 -4.10
CA TRP A 66 11.54 -9.52 -3.18
C TRP A 66 10.50 -10.40 -3.86
N HIS A 67 9.69 -11.07 -3.06
CA HIS A 67 8.50 -11.80 -3.50
C HIS A 67 7.27 -11.42 -2.69
N ARG A 68 6.11 -11.55 -3.32
CA ARG A 68 4.81 -11.39 -2.65
C ARG A 68 4.52 -12.56 -1.72
N ARG A 69 4.00 -12.28 -0.53
CA ARG A 69 3.46 -13.30 0.39
C ARG A 69 1.98 -13.52 0.14
N PHE A 70 1.63 -14.52 -0.67
CA PHE A 70 0.23 -14.79 -1.07
C PHE A 70 -0.73 -14.97 0.10
N ALA A 71 -0.27 -15.60 1.19
CA ALA A 71 -1.07 -15.88 2.39
C ALA A 71 -1.67 -14.62 3.04
N THR A 72 -1.11 -13.44 2.79
CA THR A 72 -1.57 -12.18 3.39
C THR A 72 -1.82 -11.11 2.35
N THR A 73 -1.94 -11.44 1.06
CA THR A 73 -2.04 -10.43 0.00
C THR A 73 -3.19 -10.70 -0.96
N ALA A 74 -4.18 -11.50 -0.55
CA ALA A 74 -5.44 -11.60 -1.29
C ALA A 74 -6.05 -10.20 -1.46
N GLY A 75 -6.72 -9.97 -2.59
CA GLY A 75 -7.28 -8.66 -2.92
C GLY A 75 -8.27 -8.15 -1.86
N SER A 76 -9.12 -9.03 -1.34
CA SER A 76 -10.05 -8.74 -0.24
C SER A 76 -9.33 -8.32 1.05
N ASP A 77 -8.27 -9.03 1.45
CA ASP A 77 -7.46 -8.68 2.63
C ASP A 77 -6.83 -7.29 2.48
N VAL A 78 -6.19 -7.03 1.33
CA VAL A 78 -5.54 -5.74 1.03
C VAL A 78 -6.57 -4.62 1.02
N ALA A 79 -7.72 -4.81 0.36
CA ALA A 79 -8.78 -3.83 0.30
C ALA A 79 -9.36 -3.53 1.70
N GLN A 80 -9.53 -4.55 2.53
CA GLN A 80 -10.07 -4.38 3.88
C GLN A 80 -9.12 -3.55 4.77
N VAL A 81 -7.82 -3.84 4.76
CA VAL A 81 -6.86 -3.07 5.57
C VAL A 81 -6.70 -1.65 5.04
N LEU A 82 -6.71 -1.46 3.72
CA LEU A 82 -6.66 -0.16 3.07
C LEU A 82 -7.89 0.69 3.45
N LYS A 83 -9.10 0.13 3.36
CA LYS A 83 -10.34 0.83 3.71
C LYS A 83 -10.33 1.33 5.16
N LYS A 84 -9.84 0.51 6.11
CA LYS A 84 -9.76 0.88 7.54
C LYS A 84 -8.77 2.02 7.79
N ALA A 85 -7.59 1.98 7.16
CA ALA A 85 -6.59 3.03 7.25
C ALA A 85 -7.10 4.33 6.62
N TRP A 86 -7.68 4.23 5.42
CA TRP A 86 -8.28 5.35 4.70
C TRP A 86 -9.35 6.06 5.52
N LEU A 87 -10.34 5.32 6.05
CA LEU A 87 -11.39 5.88 6.88
C LEU A 87 -10.84 6.56 8.14
N SER A 88 -9.82 5.95 8.76
CA SER A 88 -9.20 6.51 9.97
C SER A 88 -8.48 7.82 9.71
N TYR A 89 -7.80 7.93 8.56
CA TYR A 89 -7.03 9.10 8.17
C TYR A 89 -7.90 10.23 7.59
N THR A 90 -8.81 9.90 6.66
CA THR A 90 -9.61 10.89 5.91
C THR A 90 -10.94 11.23 6.58
N LYS A 91 -11.43 10.37 7.48
CA LYS A 91 -12.79 10.40 8.03
C LYS A 91 -13.89 10.22 6.97
N ALA A 92 -13.55 9.70 5.81
CA ALA A 92 -14.46 9.36 4.72
C ALA A 92 -14.29 7.90 4.29
N ASP A 93 -15.36 7.29 3.77
CA ASP A 93 -15.27 5.95 3.19
C ASP A 93 -14.46 5.96 1.89
N LEU A 94 -13.68 4.89 1.69
CA LEU A 94 -13.02 4.64 0.42
C LEU A 94 -14.03 4.01 -0.55
N ASN A 95 -14.23 4.64 -1.71
CA ASN A 95 -15.05 4.06 -2.76
C ASN A 95 -14.39 2.76 -3.26
N PRO A 96 -15.08 1.61 -3.27
CA PRO A 96 -14.48 0.33 -3.68
C PRO A 96 -14.10 0.28 -5.17
N VAL A 97 -14.62 1.19 -6.01
CA VAL A 97 -14.34 1.23 -7.45
C VAL A 97 -14.14 2.67 -7.90
N GLY A 98 -13.15 2.90 -8.78
CA GLY A 98 -12.92 4.20 -9.40
C GLY A 98 -11.56 4.80 -9.04
N ALA A 99 -11.42 6.10 -9.23
CA ALA A 99 -10.13 6.77 -9.07
C ALA A 99 -9.58 6.63 -7.64
N LEU A 100 -8.35 6.15 -7.52
CA LEU A 100 -7.59 6.10 -6.28
C LEU A 100 -6.76 7.38 -6.17
N ASP A 101 -7.04 8.19 -5.14
CA ASP A 101 -6.17 9.32 -4.80
C ASP A 101 -4.90 8.80 -4.10
N LEU A 102 -3.88 8.53 -4.93
CA LEU A 102 -2.56 8.09 -4.49
C LEU A 102 -1.83 9.13 -3.63
N THR A 103 -2.14 10.42 -3.79
CA THR A 103 -1.50 11.48 -3.01
C THR A 103 -1.93 11.35 -1.55
N THR A 104 -3.23 11.22 -1.30
CA THR A 104 -3.75 10.97 0.04
C THR A 104 -3.23 9.64 0.60
N LEU A 105 -3.24 8.57 -0.20
CA LEU A 105 -2.74 7.27 0.22
C LEU A 105 -1.26 7.30 0.66
N LYS A 106 -0.40 7.99 -0.09
CA LYS A 106 1.01 8.16 0.25
C LYS A 106 1.23 9.01 1.50
N THR A 107 0.29 9.89 1.85
CA THR A 107 0.42 10.77 3.03
C THR A 107 0.39 9.98 4.34
N PHE A 108 -0.41 8.90 4.41
CA PHE A 108 -0.47 8.02 5.58
C PHE A 108 0.35 6.72 5.45
N THR A 109 1.11 6.60 4.37
CA THR A 109 2.06 5.49 4.16
C THR A 109 3.47 5.98 4.41
N GLU A 110 4.25 5.25 5.21
CA GLU A 110 5.67 5.54 5.44
C GLU A 110 6.41 5.65 4.10
N ALA A 111 7.24 6.67 3.93
CA ALA A 111 7.94 6.94 2.67
C ALA A 111 8.76 5.75 2.15
N ALA A 112 9.43 5.02 3.06
CA ALA A 112 10.20 3.82 2.75
C ALA A 112 9.34 2.64 2.24
N LEU A 113 8.01 2.73 2.34
CA LEU A 113 7.08 1.70 1.87
C LEU A 113 6.36 2.10 0.58
N HIS A 114 6.63 3.27 -0.01
CA HIS A 114 5.92 3.73 -1.21
C HIS A 114 6.14 2.81 -2.41
N GLU A 115 7.35 2.28 -2.63
CA GLU A 115 7.58 1.30 -3.70
C GLU A 115 6.79 0.00 -3.48
N ARG A 116 6.77 -0.48 -2.23
CA ARG A 116 5.99 -1.67 -1.84
C ARG A 116 4.49 -1.45 -2.04
N LEU A 117 4.00 -0.25 -1.73
CA LEU A 117 2.60 0.11 -1.93
C LEU A 117 2.24 -0.01 -3.41
N LEU A 118 3.02 0.63 -4.28
CA LEU A 118 2.80 0.62 -5.73
C LEU A 118 2.93 -0.79 -6.33
N ALA A 119 3.81 -1.63 -5.78
CA ALA A 119 3.93 -3.03 -6.17
C ALA A 119 2.73 -3.87 -5.70
N LEU A 120 2.23 -3.64 -4.48
CA LEU A 120 1.16 -4.44 -3.89
C LEU A 120 -0.19 -4.21 -4.57
N LEU A 121 -0.52 -2.96 -4.90
CA LEU A 121 -1.81 -2.58 -5.48
C LEU A 121 -2.20 -3.41 -6.73
N PRO A 122 -1.36 -3.50 -7.78
CA PRO A 122 -1.65 -4.33 -8.95
C PRO A 122 -1.40 -5.80 -8.70
N ALA A 123 -0.47 -6.16 -7.81
CA ALA A 123 -0.19 -7.56 -7.50
C ALA A 123 -1.36 -8.23 -6.77
N SER A 124 -2.07 -7.50 -5.90
CA SER A 124 -3.26 -8.00 -5.20
C SER A 124 -4.54 -7.91 -6.03
N GLY A 125 -4.53 -7.16 -7.12
CA GLY A 125 -5.72 -6.86 -7.92
C GLY A 125 -6.61 -5.77 -7.33
N VAL A 126 -6.20 -5.11 -6.25
CA VAL A 126 -6.98 -4.04 -5.60
C VAL A 126 -7.05 -2.78 -6.44
N ALA A 127 -5.96 -2.43 -7.12
CA ALA A 127 -5.97 -1.32 -8.06
C ALA A 127 -5.10 -1.64 -9.26
N ARG A 128 -5.39 -0.98 -10.39
CA ARG A 128 -4.54 -1.02 -11.58
C ARG A 128 -4.32 0.39 -12.08
N GLU A 129 -3.20 0.59 -12.75
CA GLU A 129 -2.91 1.83 -13.46
C GLU A 129 -3.45 1.73 -14.90
N VAL A 130 -4.21 2.73 -15.33
CA VAL A 130 -4.73 2.89 -16.69
C VAL A 130 -4.50 4.34 -17.10
N ASP A 131 -3.76 4.55 -18.18
CA ASP A 131 -3.42 5.89 -18.72
C ASP A 131 -2.84 6.84 -17.67
N GLY A 132 -2.00 6.32 -16.76
CA GLY A 132 -1.37 7.11 -15.68
C GLY A 132 -2.29 7.40 -14.48
N GLN A 133 -3.53 6.88 -14.49
CA GLN A 133 -4.46 6.99 -13.37
C GLN A 133 -4.64 5.65 -12.67
N TRP A 134 -4.55 5.68 -11.34
CA TRP A 134 -4.81 4.50 -10.51
C TRP A 134 -6.31 4.32 -10.27
N LEU A 135 -6.81 3.12 -10.54
CA LEU A 135 -8.22 2.77 -10.43
C LEU A 135 -8.41 1.58 -9.49
N LEU A 136 -9.15 1.78 -8.40
CA LEU A 136 -9.65 0.71 -7.55
C LEU A 136 -10.58 -0.22 -8.32
N GLN A 137 -10.42 -1.51 -8.07
CA GLN A 137 -11.20 -2.58 -8.68
C GLN A 137 -12.13 -3.20 -7.63
N ALA A 138 -13.32 -3.62 -8.06
CA ALA A 138 -14.20 -4.41 -7.22
C ALA A 138 -13.47 -5.71 -6.82
N GLN A 139 -13.47 -6.00 -5.52
CA GLN A 139 -12.94 -7.27 -5.01
C GLN A 139 -14.08 -8.27 -4.92
N ALA A 140 -13.81 -9.54 -5.25
CA ALA A 140 -14.76 -10.60 -4.97
C ALA A 140 -14.82 -10.81 -3.45
N ASP A 141 -16.04 -10.95 -2.92
CA ASP A 141 -16.31 -11.29 -1.51
C ASP A 141 -15.88 -12.74 -1.18
#